data_AF-A0A8T5S551-F1
#
_entry.id   AF-A0A8T5S551-F1
#
_cell.length_a   1.000
_cell.length_b   1.000
_cell.length_c   1.000
_cell.angle_alpha   90.00
_cell.angle_beta   90.00
_cell.angle_gamma   90.00
#
_symmetry.space_group_name_H-M   'P 1'
#
loop_
_entity.id
_entity.type
_entity.pdbx_description
1 polymer ?
#
loop_
_entity_poly.entity_id
_entity_poly.type
_entity_poly.pdbx_seq_one_letter_code
_entity_poly.pdbx_strand_id
1 'polypeptide(L)' 'MAKTDPLFVKSKVREFIKGKECNTSSGVLDGDTLNKIIMDMLDKGVKRAKGNNRKTVKARDL' A
#
# COMPACT_ATOMS: atom_id res chain seq x y z
N MET A 1 -16.21 9.06 4.78
CA MET A 1 -15.68 7.92 4.00
C MET A 1 -15.44 6.79 4.99
N ALA A 2 -15.89 5.57 4.71
CA ALA A 2 -15.65 4.43 5.61
C ALA A 2 -14.13 4.19 5.74
N LYS A 3 -13.66 3.96 6.96
CA LYS A 3 -12.26 3.68 7.24
C LYS A 3 -11.93 2.30 6.66
N THR A 4 -11.11 2.25 5.62
CA THR A 4 -10.64 0.99 5.04
C THR A 4 -9.53 0.43 5.90
N ASP A 5 -9.56 -0.88 6.16
CA ASP A 5 -8.52 -1.53 6.95
C ASP A 5 -7.13 -1.36 6.30
N PRO A 6 -6.05 -1.17 7.10
CA PRO A 6 -4.71 -1.07 6.57
C PRO A 6 -4.28 -2.35 5.85
N LEU A 7 -3.76 -2.21 4.62
CA LEU A 7 -3.14 -3.30 3.85
C LEU A 7 -1.69 -3.59 4.28
N PHE A 8 -1.28 -3.10 5.46
CA PHE A 8 0.09 -3.21 5.97
C PHE A 8 0.10 -3.44 7.48
N VAL A 9 1.19 -4.07 7.95
CA VAL A 9 1.43 -4.27 9.38
C VAL A 9 2.18 -3.06 9.93
N LYS A 10 1.53 -2.28 10.80
CA LYS A 10 2.07 -1.02 11.35
C LYS A 10 3.46 -1.19 12.00
N SER A 11 3.68 -2.26 12.74
CA SER A 11 4.98 -2.52 13.39
C SER A 11 6.11 -2.73 12.37
N LYS A 12 5.84 -3.42 11.26
CA LYS A 12 6.83 -3.67 10.21
C LYS A 12 7.20 -2.42 9.44
N VAL A 13 6.23 -1.55 9.15
CA VAL A 13 6.51 -0.23 8.55
C VAL A 13 7.36 0.62 9.48
N ARG A 14 7.04 0.63 10.78
CA ARG A 14 7.81 1.37 11.79
C ARG A 14 9.25 0.84 11.92
N GLU A 15 9.43 -0.48 11.99
CA GLU A 15 10.74 -1.14 12.03
C GLU A 15 11.57 -0.76 10.81
N PHE A 16 10.99 -0.79 9.62
CA PHE A 16 11.67 -0.42 8.37
C PHE A 16 12.13 1.04 8.35
N ILE A 17 11.29 1.99 8.79
CA ILE A 17 11.65 3.41 8.82
C ILE A 17 12.73 3.69 9.88
N LYS A 18 12.60 3.08 11.07
CA LYS A 18 13.60 3.17 12.14
C LYS A 18 14.96 2.60 11.74
N GLY A 19 14.97 1.49 11.00
CA GLY A 19 16.20 0.90 10.46
C GLY A 19 16.96 1.81 9.49
N LYS A 20 16.32 2.89 9.01
CA LYS A 20 16.93 3.96 8.20
C LYS A 20 17.25 5.21 9.03
N GLU A 21 17.39 5.05 10.35
CA GLU A 21 17.70 6.13 11.29
C GLU A 21 16.68 7.28 11.27
N CYS A 22 15.42 6.96 10.93
CA CYS A 22 14.35 7.93 10.78
C CYS A 22 13.17 7.62 11.71
N ASN A 23 12.50 8.66 12.20
CA ASN A 23 11.32 8.53 13.05
C ASN A 23 10.04 8.40 12.19
N THR A 24 9.07 7.65 12.69
CA THR A 24 7.76 7.50 12.03
C THR A 24 6.70 8.34 12.74
N SER A 25 6.09 9.28 12.03
CA SER A 25 4.92 10.01 12.52
C SER A 25 3.69 9.10 12.61
N SER A 26 2.83 9.30 13.61
CA SER A 26 1.55 8.59 13.74
C SER A 26 0.68 8.75 12.49
N GLY A 27 0.71 9.92 11.84
CA GLY A 27 -0.05 10.17 10.62
C GLY A 27 0.30 9.23 9.44
N VAL A 28 1.49 8.63 9.45
CA VAL A 28 1.90 7.65 8.43
C VAL A 28 1.24 6.29 8.66
N LEU A 29 1.08 5.88 9.93
CA LEU A 29 0.62 4.54 10.31
C LEU A 29 -0.87 4.49 10.65
N ASP A 30 -1.38 5.57 11.25
CA ASP A 30 -2.74 5.70 11.74
C ASP A 30 -3.62 6.56 10.82
N GLY A 31 -2.99 7.27 9.88
CA GLY A 31 -3.67 7.99 8.81
C GLY A 31 -3.90 7.13 7.56
N ASP A 32 -4.74 7.63 6.66
CA ASP A 32 -5.13 6.88 5.46
C ASP A 32 -4.12 7.00 4.31
N THR A 33 -3.13 7.90 4.42
CA THR A 33 -2.24 8.27 3.31
C THR A 33 -1.46 7.07 2.77
N LEU A 34 -0.78 6.33 3.65
CA LEU A 34 -0.02 5.16 3.23
C LEU A 34 -0.93 4.08 2.64
N ASN A 35 -2.09 3.86 3.27
CA ASN A 35 -3.05 2.85 2.80
C ASN A 35 -3.58 3.20 1.41
N LYS A 36 -3.94 4.47 1.18
CA LYS A 36 -4.39 4.97 -0.13
C LYS A 36 -3.34 4.78 -1.23
N ILE A 37 -2.07 5.05 -0.93
CA ILE A 37 -0.98 4.84 -1.89
C ILE A 37 -0.89 3.35 -2.30
N ILE A 38 -1.02 2.44 -1.33
CA ILE A 38 -1.01 1.00 -1.60
C ILE A 38 -2.24 0.61 -2.44
N MET A 39 -3.43 1.07 -2.07
CA MET A 39 -4.67 0.81 -2.81
C MET A 39 -4.58 1.32 -4.26
N ASP A 40 -4.11 2.56 -4.47
CA ASP A 40 -3.98 3.16 -5.80
C ASP A 40 -2.99 2.38 -6.67
N MET A 41 -1.90 1.87 -6.09
CA MET A 41 -0.94 1.00 -6.80
C MET A 41 -1.62 -0.31 -7.21
N LEU A 42 -2.35 -0.95 -6.31
CA LEU A 42 -3.06 -2.20 -6.58
C LEU A 42 -4.16 -2.03 -7.62
N ASP A 43 -4.92 -0.94 -7.57
CA ASP A 43 -5.96 -0.62 -8.55
C ASP A 43 -5.38 -0.43 -9.96
N LYS A 44 -4.22 0.23 -10.08
CA LYS A 44 -3.48 0.33 -11.35
C LYS A 44 -3.05 -1.05 -11.84
N GLY A 45 -2.57 -1.92 -10.96
CA GLY A 45 -2.20 -3.29 -11.32
C GLY A 45 -3.38 -4.14 -11.77
N VAL A 46 -4.52 -4.04 -11.08
CA VAL A 46 -5.77 -4.68 -11.49
C VAL A 46 -6.23 -4.16 -12.84
N LYS A 47 -6.16 -2.84 -13.08
CA LYS A 47 -6.51 -2.23 -14.37
C LYS A 47 -5.63 -2.74 -15.50
N ARG A 48 -4.31 -2.82 -15.31
CA ARG A 48 -3.37 -3.38 -16.30
C ARG A 48 -3.61 -4.87 -16.55
N ALA A 49 -3.90 -5.65 -15.52
CA ALA A 49 -4.21 -7.07 -15.66
C ALA A 49 -5.50 -7.30 -16.47
N LYS A 50 -6.57 -6.58 -16.11
CA LYS A 50 -7.85 -6.61 -16.82
C LYS A 50 -7.71 -6.14 -18.27
N GLY A 51 -6.98 -5.05 -18.50
CA GLY A 51 -6.70 -4.55 -19.86
C GLY A 51 -5.95 -5.53 -20.75
N ASN A 52 -5.25 -6.50 -20.15
CA ASN A 52 -4.59 -7.61 -20.85
C ASN A 52 -5.42 -8.92 -20.81
N ASN A 53 -6.73 -8.85 -20.55
CA ASN A 53 -7.63 -10.00 -20.45
C ASN A 53 -7.21 -11.06 -19.42
N ARG A 54 -6.51 -10.66 -18.35
CA ARG A 54 -6.09 -11.56 -17.27
C ARG A 54 -6.92 -11.32 -16.01
N LYS A 55 -7.22 -12.41 -15.30
CA LYS A 55 -7.82 -12.39 -13.95
C LYS A 55 -6.78 -12.38 -12.82
N THR A 56 -5.49 -12.44 -13.16
CA THR A 56 -4.38 -12.50 -12.22
C THR A 56 -3.46 -11.31 -12.42
N VAL A 57 -3.27 -10.51 -11.36
CA VAL A 57 -2.24 -9.47 -11.27
C VAL A 57 -0.88 -10.16 -11.20
N LYS A 58 0.05 -9.71 -12.04
CA LYS A 58 1.45 -10.19 -12.07
C LYS A 58 2.36 -9.07 -11.59
N ALA A 59 3.60 -9.42 -11.22
CA ALA A 59 4.60 -8.43 -10.78
C ALA A 59 4.78 -7.27 -11.77
N ARG A 60 4.73 -7.55 -13.08
CA ARG A 60 4.80 -6.55 -14.16
C ARG A 60 3.62 -5.57 -14.24
N ASP A 61 2.54 -5.84 -13.49
CA ASP A 61 1.37 -4.96 -13.45
C ASP A 61 1.46 -3.94 -12.32
N LEU A 62 2.34 -4.13 -11.33
CA LEU A 62 2.50 -3.18 -10.24
C LEU A 62 3.33 -1.97 -10.71
#